data_AF-A0A353V3D2-F1
#
_entry.id   AF-A0A353V3D2-F1
#
_cell.length_a   1.000
_cell.length_b   1.000
_cell.length_c   1.000
_cell.angle_alpha   90.00
_cell.angle_beta   90.00
_cell.angle_gamma   90.00
#
_symmetry.space_group_name_H-M   'P 1'
#
loop_
_entity.id
_entity.type
_entity.pdbx_description
1 polymer ?
#
loop_
_entity_poly.entity_id
_entity_poly.type
_entity_poly.pdbx_seq_one_letter_code
_entity_poly.pdbx_strand_id
1 'polypeptide(L)' 'MTPGDEGGAMVRDDVPEVVVVGAGYVGLTLAVHMASSGVSVLAVDIDE' A
#
# COMPACT_ATOMS: atom_id res chain seq x y z
N MET A 1 20.26 -34.37 7.96
CA MET A 1 20.40 -32.90 7.83
C MET A 1 19.86 -32.53 6.47
N THR A 2 18.68 -31.93 6.42
CA THR A 2 18.15 -31.35 5.17
C THR A 2 18.60 -29.89 5.08
N PRO A 3 19.10 -29.42 3.93
CA PRO A 3 19.58 -28.04 3.79
C PRO A 3 18.46 -27.02 3.92
N GLY A 4 18.70 -26.03 4.76
CA GLY A 4 18.40 -24.60 4.60
C GLY A 4 17.09 -24.22 3.91
N ASP A 5 16.08 -24.00 4.74
CA ASP A 5 14.90 -23.19 4.46
C ASP A 5 15.31 -21.71 4.31
N GLU A 6 15.92 -21.34 3.17
CA GLU A 6 16.26 -19.95 2.85
C GLU A 6 15.05 -19.25 2.20
N GLY A 7 13.91 -19.29 2.89
CA GLY A 7 12.73 -18.49 2.60
C GLY A 7 12.92 -17.04 3.02
N GLY A 8 13.98 -16.38 2.53
CA GLY A 8 14.16 -14.95 2.68
C GLY A 8 13.01 -14.24 1.96
N ALA A 9 12.05 -13.71 2.71
CA ALA A 9 10.99 -12.88 2.16
C ALA A 9 11.64 -11.76 1.33
N MET A 10 11.39 -11.74 0.01
CA MET A 10 11.81 -10.63 -0.84
C MET A 10 11.22 -9.35 -0.26
N VAL A 11 12.07 -8.50 0.32
CA VAL A 11 11.71 -7.11 0.61
C VAL A 11 11.52 -6.48 -0.76
N ARG A 12 10.27 -6.16 -1.12
CA ARG A 12 9.98 -5.46 -2.37
C ARG A 12 10.37 -3.99 -2.18
N ASP A 13 11.65 -3.70 -2.32
CA ASP A 13 12.23 -2.35 -2.13
C ASP A 13 11.72 -1.31 -3.15
N ASP A 14 10.99 -1.72 -4.20
CA ASP A 14 10.55 -0.84 -5.29
C ASP A 14 9.03 -0.58 -5.34
N VAL A 15 8.26 -0.92 -4.30
CA VAL A 15 6.80 -0.63 -4.33
C VAL A 15 6.56 0.83 -3.91
N PRO A 16 6.05 1.69 -4.81
CA PRO A 16 5.77 3.08 -4.46
C PRO A 16 4.67 3.14 -3.39
N GLU A 17 4.95 3.89 -2.32
CA GLU A 17 3.98 4.24 -1.29
C GLU A 17 3.27 5.55 -1.66
N VAL A 18 1.94 5.56 -1.56
CA VAL A 18 1.10 6.70 -1.95
C VAL A 18 0.32 7.20 -0.74
N VAL A 19 0.38 8.51 -0.50
CA VAL A 19 -0.49 9.18 0.47
C VAL A 19 -1.58 9.94 -0.27
N VAL A 20 -2.84 9.69 0.09
CA VAL A 20 -4.00 10.44 -0.41
C VAL A 20 -4.51 11.35 0.70
N VAL A 21 -4.53 12.67 0.43
CA VAL A 21 -5.05 13.69 1.37
C VAL A 21 -6.46 14.09 0.97
N GLY A 22 -7.42 13.93 1.88
CA GLY A 22 -8.85 14.13 1.68
C GLY A 22 -9.56 12.81 1.36
N ALA A 23 -10.39 12.29 2.27
CA ALA A 23 -11.10 11.01 2.13
C ALA A 23 -12.58 11.16 1.73
N GLY A 24 -12.92 12.27 1.06
CA GLY A 24 -14.18 12.42 0.35
C GLY A 24 -14.29 11.51 -0.88
N TYR A 25 -15.39 11.65 -1.64
CA TYR A 25 -15.71 10.78 -2.79
C TYR A 25 -14.56 10.53 -3.75
N VAL A 26 -13.79 11.57 -4.10
CA VAL A 26 -12.68 11.44 -5.04
C VAL A 26 -11.51 10.71 -4.40
N GLY A 27 -11.01 11.20 -3.26
CA GLY A 27 -9.80 10.67 -2.63
C GLY A 27 -9.99 9.23 -2.14
N LEU A 28 -11.13 8.90 -1.52
CA LEU A 28 -11.39 7.54 -1.09
C LEU A 28 -11.53 6.56 -2.27
N THR A 29 -12.21 6.96 -3.35
CA THR A 29 -12.34 6.13 -4.55
C THR A 29 -10.97 5.84 -5.18
N LEU A 30 -10.12 6.86 -5.23
CA LEU A 30 -8.79 6.77 -5.82
C LEU A 30 -7.86 5.89 -4.95
N ALA A 31 -7.92 6.05 -3.62
CA ALA A 31 -7.20 5.21 -2.67
C ALA A 31 -7.62 3.74 -2.76
N VAL A 32 -8.92 3.45 -2.83
CA VAL A 32 -9.45 2.08 -2.97
C VAL A 32 -9.00 1.46 -4.29
N HIS A 33 -9.09 2.19 -5.40
CA HIS A 33 -8.67 1.68 -6.70
C HIS A 33 -7.18 1.34 -6.73
N MET A 34 -6.32 2.23 -6.20
CA MET A 34 -4.88 2.01 -6.08
C MET A 34 -4.55 0.83 -5.17
N ALA A 35 -5.17 0.74 -4.00
CA ALA A 35 -5.00 -0.38 -3.08
C ALA A 35 -5.43 -1.71 -3.72
N SER A 36 -6.54 -1.73 -4.46
CA SER A 36 -7.01 -2.92 -5.19
C SER A 36 -6.06 -3.37 -6.31
N SER A 37 -5.21 -2.46 -6.80
CA SER A 37 -4.16 -2.73 -7.77
C SER A 37 -2.83 -3.17 -7.13
N GLY A 38 -2.79 -3.33 -5.80
CA GLY A 38 -1.62 -3.77 -5.05
C GLY A 38 -0.66 -2.66 -4.64
N VAL A 39 -1.05 -1.39 -4.77
CA VAL A 39 -0.26 -0.23 -4.32
C VAL A 39 -0.39 -0.08 -2.81
N SER A 40 0.71 0.27 -2.12
CA SER A 40 0.67 0.64 -0.71
C SER A 40 0.10 2.05 -0.58
N VAL A 41 -1.08 2.20 0.02
CA VAL A 41 -1.79 3.49 0.11
C VAL A 41 -2.16 3.82 1.55
N LEU A 42 -1.85 5.05 1.97
CA LEU A 42 -2.35 5.66 3.20
C LEU A 42 -3.31 6.80 2.84
N ALA A 43 -4.59 6.67 3.20
CA ALA A 43 -5.54 7.78 3.11
C ALA A 43 -5.57 8.55 4.44
N VAL A 44 -5.45 9.87 4.37
CA VAL A 44 -5.53 10.78 5.51
C VAL A 44 -6.62 11.79 5.22
N ASP A 45 -7.55 11.94 6.15
CA ASP A 45 -8.54 13.00 6.12
C ASP A 45 -8.35 13.94 7.31
N ILE A 46 -8.75 15.18 7.13
CA ILE A 46 -8.81 16.16 8.21
C ILE A 46 -10.28 16.52 8.36
N ASP A 47 -10.91 15.99 9.40
CA ASP A 47 -12.21 16.51 9.84
C ASP A 47 -11.97 17.87 10.50
N GLU A 48 -12.61 18.92 9.99
CA GLU A 48 -12.76 20.22 10.68
C GLU A 48 -13.90 20.16 11.71
#